data_AF-A0A7C5KQB5-F1
#
_entry.id   AF-A0A7C5KQB5-F1
#
_cell.length_a   1.000
_cell.length_b   1.000
_cell.length_c   1.000
_cell.angle_alpha   90.00
_cell.angle_beta   90.00
_cell.angle_gamma   90.00
#
_symmetry.space_group_name_H-M   'P 1'
#
loop_
_entity.id
_entity.type
_entity.pdbx_description
1 polymer ?
#
loop_
_entity_poly.entity_id
_entity_poly.type
_entity_poly.pdbx_seq_one_letter_code
_entity_poly.pdbx_strand_id
1 'polypeptide(L)' 'MTSISLKDRVVYGAALLAVGVFLVFATGFSHSATIHNAAHDVRHSTAFPCH' A
#
# COMPACT_ATOMS: atom_id res chain seq x y z
N MET A 1 18.82 -19.97 8.13
CA MET A 1 18.37 -18.58 7.92
C MET A 1 19.29 -17.96 6.89
N THR A 2 18.82 -17.79 5.65
CA THR A 2 19.58 -17.08 4.61
C THR A 2 19.63 -15.60 4.99
N SER A 3 20.83 -15.05 5.22
CA SER A 3 20.95 -13.64 5.59
C SER A 3 20.67 -12.77 4.35
N ILE A 4 19.68 -11.90 4.45
CA ILE A 4 19.34 -10.94 3.40
C ILE A 4 20.36 -9.79 3.43
N SER A 5 21.02 -9.49 2.31
CA SER A 5 22.04 -8.42 2.22
C SER A 5 21.42 -7.03 2.39
N LEU A 6 22.22 -6.02 2.78
CA LEU A 6 21.75 -4.63 2.84
C LEU A 6 21.22 -4.14 1.49
N LYS A 7 21.87 -4.54 0.39
CA LYS A 7 21.43 -4.19 -0.97
C LYS A 7 20.03 -4.72 -1.26
N ASP A 8 19.80 -5.98 -0.93
CA ASP A 8 18.50 -6.64 -1.10
C ASP A 8 17.42 -5.94 -0.26
N ARG A 9 17.72 -5.58 0.98
CA ARG A 9 16.80 -4.82 1.84
C ARG A 9 16.42 -3.47 1.23
N VAL A 10 17.39 -2.76 0.67
CA VAL A 10 17.14 -1.47 0.02
C VAL A 10 16.30 -1.66 -1.25
N VAL A 11 16.62 -2.67 -2.07
CA VAL A 11 15.85 -2.97 -3.29
C VAL A 11 14.40 -3.33 -2.96
N TYR A 12 14.18 -4.24 -2.01
CA TYR A 12 12.83 -4.62 -1.60
C TYR A 12 12.08 -3.47 -0.92
N GLY A 13 12.76 -2.69 -0.08
CA GLY A 13 12.18 -1.50 0.56
C GLY A 13 11.75 -0.46 -0.47
N ALA A 14 12.59 -0.18 -1.47
CA ALA A 14 12.26 0.75 -2.55
C ALA A 14 11.11 0.23 -3.42
N ALA A 15 11.07 -1.07 -3.71
CA ALA A 15 9.96 -1.67 -4.45
C ALA A 15 8.63 -1.56 -3.70
N LEU A 16 8.62 -1.84 -2.39
CA LEU A 16 7.43 -1.70 -1.55
C LEU A 16 6.98 -0.24 -1.42
N LEU A 17 7.92 0.69 -1.31
CA LEU A 17 7.60 2.12 -1.33
C LEU A 17 6.98 2.53 -2.67
N ALA A 18 7.53 2.07 -3.79
CA ALA A 18 6.97 2.35 -5.11
C ALA A 18 5.55 1.80 -5.25
N VAL A 19 5.28 0.60 -4.74
CA VAL A 19 3.93 0.03 -4.69
C VAL A 19 3.01 0.87 -3.81
N GLY A 20 3.45 1.29 -2.62
CA GLY A 20 2.67 2.15 -1.73
C GLY A 20 2.31 3.48 -2.38
N VAL A 21 3.29 4.15 -3.01
CA VAL A 21 3.06 5.37 -3.78
C VAL A 21 2.07 5.12 -4.91
N PHE A 22 2.26 4.05 -5.69
CA PHE A 22 1.35 3.69 -6.77
C PHE A 22 -0.09 3.53 -6.26
N LEU A 23 -0.33 2.83 -5.14
CA LEU A 23 -1.67 2.65 -4.60
C LEU A 23 -2.33 3.98 -4.20
N VAL A 24 -1.58 4.89 -3.59
CA VAL A 24 -2.09 6.22 -3.20
C VAL A 24 -2.49 7.03 -4.42
N PHE A 25 -1.62 7.10 -5.44
CA PHE A 25 -1.91 7.86 -6.66
C PHE A 25 -2.99 7.20 -7.53
N ALA A 26 -2.94 5.87 -7.68
CA ALA A 26 -3.92 5.14 -8.50
C ALA A 26 -5.34 5.28 -7.94
N THR A 27 -5.50 5.21 -6.62
CA THR A 27 -6.81 5.42 -5.99
C THR A 27 -7.19 6.90 -5.99
N GLY A 28 -6.29 7.81 -5.59
CA GLY A 28 -6.52 9.26 -5.47
C GLY A 28 -6.83 9.99 -6.78
N PHE A 29 -6.38 9.46 -7.92
CA PHE A 29 -6.67 10.00 -9.26
C PHE A 29 -7.58 9.08 -10.08
N SER A 30 -8.19 8.08 -9.46
CA SER A 30 -9.14 7.20 -10.13
C SER A 30 -10.40 7.96 -10.54
N HIS A 31 -10.78 7.86 -11.82
CA HIS A 31 -12.09 8.33 -12.29
C HIS A 31 -13.24 7.47 -11.75
N SER A 32 -12.96 6.22 -11.34
CA SER A 32 -13.97 5.31 -10.80
C SER A 32 -14.25 5.65 -9.34
N ALA A 33 -15.49 6.09 -9.07
CA ALA A 33 -15.98 6.28 -7.71
C ALA A 33 -15.90 4.98 -6.88
N THR A 34 -16.07 3.81 -7.51
CA THR A 34 -15.96 2.51 -6.83
C THR A 34 -14.56 2.27 -6.27
N ILE A 35 -13.51 2.55 -7.04
CA ILE A 35 -12.11 2.35 -6.59
C ILE A 35 -11.76 3.35 -5.48
N HIS A 36 -12.17 4.61 -5.63
CA HIS A 36 -11.98 5.63 -4.60
C HIS A 36 -12.68 5.26 -3.29
N ASN A 37 -13.95 4.85 -3.36
CA ASN A 37 -14.73 4.47 -2.18
C ASN A 37 -14.15 3.21 -1.52
N ALA A 38 -13.75 2.20 -2.29
CA ALA A 38 -13.10 1.01 -1.74
C ALA A 38 -11.82 1.37 -0.95
N ALA A 39 -11.01 2.31 -1.44
CA ALA A 39 -9.84 2.80 -0.72
C ALA A 39 -10.21 3.53 0.59
N HIS A 40 -11.28 4.31 0.59
CA HIS A 40 -11.80 4.96 1.81
C HIS A 40 -12.40 3.96 2.80
N ASP A 41 -13.06 2.90 2.33
CA ASP A 41 -13.66 1.86 3.17
C ASP A 41 -12.59 1.07 3.92
N VAL A 42 -11.44 0.79 3.28
CA VAL A 42 -10.29 0.16 3.96
C VAL A 42 -9.87 0.96 5.20
N ARG A 43 -9.85 2.30 5.13
CA ARG A 43 -9.51 3.13 6.30
C ARG A 43 -10.51 2.89 7.45
N HIS A 44 -11.79 2.76 7.16
CA HIS A 44 -12.80 2.44 8.18
C HIS A 44 -12.64 1.02 8.73
N SER A 45 -12.34 0.03 7.89
CA SER A 45 -12.07 -1.34 8.31
C SER A 45 -10.78 -1.47 9.14
N THR A 46 -9.74 -0.69 8.84
CA THR A 46 -8.46 -0.71 9.59
C THR A 46 -8.52 0.00 10.95
N ALA A 47 -9.51 0.87 11.15
CA ALA A 47 -9.73 1.59 12.40
C ALA A 47 -10.84 0.98 13.27
N PHE A 48 -11.62 0.04 12.73
CA PHE A 48 -12.53 -0.77 13.52
C PHE A 48 -11.70 -1.69 14.42
N PRO A 49 -12.00 -1.83 15.72
CA PRO A 49 -11.32 -2.81 16.55
C PRO A 49 -11.66 -4.19 15.98
N CYS A 50 -10.70 -4.75 15.23
CA CYS A 50 -10.52 -6.18 15.20
C CYS A 50 -10.45 -6.59 16.67
N HIS A 51 -11.25 -7.56 17.08
CA HIS A 51 -10.83 -8.34 18.23
C HIS A 51 -9.36 -8.77 18.05
#